data_AF-A0A4Q6BE08-F1
#
_entry.id   AF-A0A4Q6BE08-F1
#
_cell.length_a   1.000
_cell.length_b   1.000
_cell.length_c   1.000
_cell.angle_alpha   90.00
_cell.angle_beta   90.00
_cell.angle_gamma   90.00
#
_symmetry.space_group_name_H-M   'P 1'
#
loop_
_entity.id
_entity.type
_entity.pdbx_description
1 polymer ?
#
loop_
_entity_poly.entity_id
_entity_poly.type
_entity_poly.pdbx_seq_one_letter_code
_entity_poly.pdbx_strand_id
1 'polypeptide(L)'
;MSHFLFTSESVSEGHPDKVSDQISDAILDAILAEDKYSRVAAETLCNTGLVVLAGEITTKAKVDYHQVARGVIKDIGYDNTDYGIDYKGCAVLVAYDKQSP
;
A
#
# COMPACT_ATOMS: atom_id res chain seq x y z
N MET A 1 14.02 -36.13 -25.57
CA MET A 1 13.75 -35.11 -24.55
C MET A 1 12.25 -35.09 -24.30
N SER A 2 11.81 -35.19 -23.05
CA SER A 2 10.39 -35.06 -22.71
C SER A 2 10.00 -33.58 -22.70
N HIS A 3 8.99 -33.21 -23.47
CA HIS A 3 8.40 -31.87 -23.38
C HIS A 3 7.42 -31.83 -22.19
N PHE A 4 7.42 -30.74 -21.43
CA PHE A 4 6.41 -30.45 -20.40
C PHE A 4 5.88 -29.02 -20.60
N LEU A 5 4.66 -28.77 -20.16
CA LEU A 5 4.03 -27.45 -20.24
C LEU A 5 4.18 -26.73 -18.90
N PHE A 6 4.56 -25.45 -18.96
CA PHE A 6 4.65 -24.54 -17.81
C PHE A 6 3.96 -23.24 -18.18
N THR A 7 3.19 -22.68 -17.25
CA THR A 7 2.49 -21.41 -17.43
C THR A 7 2.78 -20.51 -16.23
N SER A 8 2.89 -19.22 -16.50
CA SER A 8 3.01 -18.15 -15.52
C SER A 8 2.11 -16.99 -15.96
N GLU A 9 1.70 -16.16 -15.00
CA GLU A 9 0.88 -14.98 -15.22
C GLU A 9 1.46 -13.76 -14.50
N SER A 10 0.93 -12.60 -14.83
CA SER A 10 1.28 -11.33 -14.21
C SER A 10 0.04 -10.44 -14.19
N VAL A 11 0.05 -9.44 -13.31
CA VAL A 11 -1.00 -8.43 -13.19
C VAL A 11 -0.36 -7.05 -13.25
N SER A 12 -1.12 -6.05 -13.68
CA SER A 12 -0.64 -4.67 -13.70
C SER A 12 -0.55 -4.08 -12.30
N GLU A 13 0.12 -2.94 -12.19
CA GLU A 13 0.19 -2.14 -10.95
C GLU A 13 -1.19 -1.72 -10.40
N GLY A 14 -2.20 -1.65 -11.27
CA GLY A 14 -3.58 -1.35 -10.89
C GLY A 14 -4.36 -2.57 -10.36
N HIS A 15 -3.81 -3.78 -10.37
CA HIS A 15 -4.48 -4.89 -9.71
C HIS A 15 -4.62 -4.58 -8.21
N PRO A 16 -5.80 -4.76 -7.57
CA PRO A 16 -6.03 -4.32 -6.19
C PRO A 16 -5.01 -4.89 -5.18
N ASP A 17 -4.57 -6.13 -5.39
CA ASP A 17 -3.49 -6.71 -4.59
C ASP A 17 -2.17 -5.95 -4.77
N LYS A 18 -1.82 -5.58 -6.02
CA LYS A 18 -0.62 -4.78 -6.30
C LYS A 18 -0.74 -3.33 -5.88
N VAL A 19 -1.94 -2.75 -5.84
CA VAL A 19 -2.18 -1.45 -5.21
C VAL A 19 -1.86 -1.53 -3.71
N SER A 20 -2.31 -2.60 -3.05
CA SER A 20 -2.07 -2.82 -1.63
C SER A 20 -0.58 -3.00 -1.33
N ASP A 21 0.12 -3.82 -2.12
CA ASP A 21 1.58 -3.98 -2.04
C ASP A 21 2.31 -2.63 -2.16
N GLN A 22 1.97 -1.84 -3.19
CA GLN A 22 2.63 -0.56 -3.44
C GLN A 22 2.37 0.48 -2.34
N ILE A 23 1.17 0.53 -1.78
CA ILE A 23 0.86 1.43 -0.65
C ILE A 23 1.68 1.01 0.59
N SER A 24 1.73 -0.29 0.89
CA SER A 24 2.52 -0.81 2.00
C SER A 24 4.01 -0.47 1.86
N ASP A 25 4.59 -0.66 0.66
CA ASP A 25 5.99 -0.35 0.39
C ASP A 25 6.25 1.17 0.40
N ALA A 26 5.34 1.99 -0.11
CA ALA A 26 5.49 3.44 -0.05
C ALA A 26 5.49 3.98 1.40
N ILE A 27 4.73 3.34 2.30
CA ILE A 27 4.75 3.66 3.73
C ILE A 27 6.09 3.27 4.35
N LEU A 28 6.61 2.08 4.01
CA LEU A 28 7.95 1.65 4.41
C LEU A 28 9.01 2.66 3.96
N ASP A 29 8.99 3.07 2.68
CA ASP A 29 9.94 4.00 2.10
C ASP A 29 9.89 5.38 2.79
N ALA A 30 8.69 5.93 2.98
CA ALA A 30 8.50 7.21 3.65
C ALA A 30 9.06 7.18 5.09
N ILE A 31 8.87 6.06 5.80
CA ILE A 31 9.40 5.88 7.15
C ILE A 31 10.93 5.75 7.13
N LEU A 32 11.49 4.92 6.26
CA LEU A 32 12.94 4.68 6.20
C LEU A 32 13.73 5.89 5.71
N ALA A 33 13.10 6.78 4.92
CA ALA A 33 13.69 8.05 4.51
C ALA A 33 13.99 8.97 5.70
N GLU A 34 13.20 8.91 6.77
CA GLU A 34 13.39 9.72 7.99
C GLU A 34 14.08 8.96 9.13
N ASP A 35 13.79 7.67 9.29
CA ASP A 35 14.36 6.82 10.34
C ASP A 35 14.73 5.43 9.79
N LYS A 36 16.01 5.29 9.42
CA LYS A 36 16.58 4.06 8.85
C LYS A 36 16.58 2.84 9.78
N TYR A 37 16.32 3.02 11.08
CA TYR A 37 16.27 1.93 12.06
C TYR A 37 14.83 1.54 12.43
N SER A 38 13.85 2.06 11.70
CA SER A 38 12.46 1.73 11.88
C SER A 38 12.21 0.24 11.65
N ARG A 39 11.24 -0.29 12.41
CA ARG A 39 10.68 -1.62 12.17
C ARG A 39 9.26 -1.41 11.68
N VAL A 40 8.96 -1.90 10.49
CA VAL A 40 7.70 -1.63 9.77
C VAL A 40 7.11 -2.95 9.31
N ALA A 41 5.93 -3.27 9.80
CA ALA A 41 5.04 -4.29 9.27
C ALA A 41 3.78 -3.57 8.81
N ALA A 42 3.80 -3.06 7.56
CA ALA A 42 2.71 -2.28 6.99
C ALA A 42 1.83 -3.16 6.11
N GLU A 43 0.60 -3.41 6.54
CA GLU A 43 -0.40 -4.17 5.80
C GLU A 43 -1.45 -3.21 5.22
N THR A 44 -1.84 -3.47 3.98
CA THR A 44 -2.85 -2.67 3.29
C THR A 44 -3.97 -3.58 2.77
N LEU A 45 -5.21 -3.19 3.02
CA LEU A 45 -6.40 -3.77 2.39
C LEU A 45 -7.08 -2.70 1.54
N CYS A 46 -7.23 -2.98 0.25
CA CYS A 46 -7.98 -2.13 -0.68
C CYS A 46 -9.34 -2.75 -1.04
N ASN A 47 -10.37 -1.93 -1.06
CA ASN A 47 -11.71 -2.27 -1.56
C ASN A 47 -12.35 -1.01 -2.20
N THR A 48 -13.56 -1.13 -2.75
CA THR A 48 -14.29 -0.02 -3.37
C THR A 48 -14.41 1.16 -2.41
N GLY A 49 -13.76 2.27 -2.77
CA GLY A 49 -13.73 3.50 -1.97
C GLY A 49 -13.09 3.38 -0.58
N LEU A 50 -12.36 2.31 -0.28
CA LEU A 50 -11.78 2.06 1.05
C LEU A 50 -10.33 1.57 0.97
N VAL A 51 -9.47 2.19 1.76
CA VAL A 51 -8.12 1.75 2.08
C VAL A 51 -8.02 1.59 3.59
N VAL A 52 -7.62 0.42 4.05
CA VAL A 52 -7.30 0.16 5.46
C VAL A 52 -5.80 -0.08 5.57
N LEU A 53 -5.15 0.74 6.38
CA LEU A 53 -3.74 0.62 6.74
C LEU A 53 -3.66 0.02 8.15
N ALA A 54 -3.06 -1.15 8.29
CA ALA A 54 -2.99 -1.89 9.55
C ALA A 54 -1.62 -2.54 9.74
N GLY A 55 -1.34 -2.99 10.96
CA GLY A 55 -0.08 -3.66 11.29
C GLY A 55 0.69 -2.90 12.36
N GLU A 56 2.01 -3.06 12.37
CA GLU A 56 2.83 -2.68 13.51
C GLU A 56 4.07 -1.89 13.08
N ILE A 57 4.19 -0.65 13.57
CA ILE A 57 5.25 0.28 13.20
C ILE A 57 5.94 0.81 14.45
N THR A 58 7.26 0.66 14.52
CA THR A 58 8.12 1.32 15.50
C THR A 58 9.09 2.24 14.76
N THR A 59 8.90 3.55 14.89
CA THR A 59 9.71 4.57 14.21
C THR A 59 9.73 5.89 14.97
N LYS A 60 10.73 6.74 14.69
CA LYS A 60 10.75 8.16 15.05
C LYS A 60 10.31 9.09 13.90
N ALA A 61 10.06 8.55 12.72
CA ALA A 61 9.59 9.28 11.54
C ALA A 61 8.21 9.91 11.78
N LYS A 62 7.94 11.02 11.10
CA LYS A 62 6.66 11.74 11.12
C LYS A 62 6.02 11.71 9.74
N VAL A 63 5.45 10.56 9.41
CA VAL A 63 4.83 10.31 8.10
C VAL A 63 3.34 10.62 8.13
N ASP A 64 2.84 11.31 7.11
CA ASP A 64 1.40 11.42 6.83
C ASP A 64 0.95 10.22 5.97
N TYR A 65 0.46 9.17 6.63
CA TYR A 65 0.02 7.94 5.97
C TYR A 65 -1.15 8.16 5.00
N HIS A 66 -2.02 9.15 5.26
CA HIS A 66 -3.11 9.46 4.35
C HIS A 66 -2.58 10.04 3.04
N GLN A 67 -1.61 10.95 3.13
CA GLN A 67 -1.00 11.53 1.95
C GLN A 67 -0.24 10.50 1.13
N VAL A 68 0.53 9.62 1.77
CA VAL A 68 1.29 8.56 1.10
C VAL A 68 0.35 7.62 0.33
N ALA A 69 -0.68 7.07 1.00
CA ALA A 69 -1.62 6.15 0.35
C ALA A 69 -2.35 6.81 -0.83
N ARG A 70 -2.81 8.06 -0.69
CA ARG A 70 -3.46 8.80 -1.79
C ARG A 70 -2.49 9.13 -2.92
N GLY A 71 -1.22 9.41 -2.61
CA GLY A 71 -0.17 9.63 -3.60
C GLY A 71 -0.01 8.42 -4.51
N VAL A 72 0.14 7.23 -3.92
CA VAL A 72 0.27 5.98 -4.66
C VAL A 72 -0.96 5.72 -5.55
N ILE A 73 -2.17 5.86 -5.01
CA ILE A 73 -3.42 5.66 -5.77
C ILE A 73 -3.49 6.61 -6.97
N LYS A 74 -3.10 7.87 -6.77
CA LYS A 74 -3.04 8.88 -7.83
C LYS A 74 -2.00 8.51 -8.90
N ASP A 75 -0.81 8.08 -8.48
CA ASP A 75 0.29 7.78 -9.39
C ASP A 75 0.00 6.55 -10.26
N ILE A 76 -0.74 5.57 -9.73
CA ILE A 76 -1.29 4.42 -10.48
C ILE A 76 -2.36 4.85 -11.51
N GLY A 77 -3.01 6.02 -11.30
CA GLY A 77 -4.00 6.59 -12.22
C GLY A 77 -5.46 6.49 -11.77
N TYR A 78 -5.73 6.16 -10.51
CA TYR A 78 -7.09 6.12 -9.95
C TYR A 78 -7.59 7.51 -9.55
N ASP A 79 -8.05 8.29 -10.54
CA ASP A 79 -8.49 9.69 -10.38
C ASP A 79 -9.98 9.96 -10.68
N ASN A 80 -10.74 8.89 -10.93
CA ASN A 80 -12.17 8.90 -11.24
C ASN A 80 -12.89 7.84 -10.41
N THR A 81 -13.96 8.26 -9.70
CA THR A 81 -14.79 7.41 -8.84
C THR A 81 -15.36 6.18 -9.54
N ASP A 82 -15.58 6.27 -10.86
CA ASP A 82 -16.13 5.16 -11.65
C ASP A 82 -15.16 3.97 -11.77
N TYR A 83 -13.87 4.14 -11.44
CA TYR A 83 -12.86 3.07 -11.47
C TYR A 83 -12.86 2.17 -10.22
N GLY A 84 -13.83 2.36 -9.32
CA GLY A 84 -13.98 1.61 -8.07
C GLY A 84 -13.19 2.20 -6.90
N ILE A 85 -12.07 2.87 -7.17
CA ILE A 85 -11.32 3.66 -6.18
C ILE A 85 -10.85 4.97 -6.81
N ASP A 86 -10.83 6.04 -6.02
CA ASP A 86 -10.39 7.38 -6.42
C ASP A 86 -9.55 7.99 -5.30
N TYR A 87 -8.35 8.49 -5.62
CA TYR A 87 -7.44 9.09 -4.65
C TYR A 87 -8.03 10.32 -3.94
N LYS A 88 -9.04 10.99 -4.51
CA LYS A 88 -9.70 12.13 -3.86
C LYS A 88 -10.81 11.67 -2.91
N GLY A 89 -11.64 10.73 -3.35
CA GLY A 89 -12.85 10.31 -2.64
C GLY A 89 -12.69 9.12 -1.69
N CYS A 90 -11.66 8.28 -1.81
CA CYS A 90 -11.55 7.06 -1.00
C CYS A 90 -11.41 7.38 0.50
N ALA A 91 -12.06 6.57 1.34
CA ALA A 91 -11.80 6.55 2.77
C ALA A 91 -10.44 5.89 3.01
N VAL A 92 -9.63 6.49 3.88
CA VAL A 92 -8.36 5.91 4.33
C VAL A 92 -8.44 5.78 5.84
N LEU A 93 -8.42 4.55 6.34
CA LEU A 93 -8.44 4.23 7.76
C LEU A 93 -7.05 3.79 8.21
N VAL A 94 -6.52 4.48 9.23
CA VAL A 94 -5.20 4.18 9.79
C VAL A 94 -5.37 3.49 11.14
N ALA A 95 -4.90 2.26 11.23
CA ALA A 95 -4.99 1.39 12.40
C ALA A 95 -3.64 0.70 12.68
N TYR A 96 -2.54 1.45 12.57
CA TYR A 96 -1.22 0.99 13.00
C TYR A 96 -1.10 1.02 14.53
N ASP A 97 -0.46 0.00 15.09
CA ASP A 97 -0.03 -0.03 16.49
C ASP A 97 1.51 -0.11 16.57
N LYS A 98 2.06 -0.04 17.77
CA LYS A 98 3.49 -0.22 18.01
C LYS A 98 3.81 -1.72 18.12
N GLN A 99 4.92 -2.14 17.53
CA GLN A 99 5.41 -3.53 17.66
C GLN A 99 5.62 -3.91 19.12
N SER A 100 5.36 -5.20 19.41
CA SER A 100 5.67 -5.83 20.70
C SER A 100 7.17 -5.64 21.07
N PRO A 101 7.50 -5.51 22.37
CA PRO A 101 8.88 -5.36 22.86
C PRO A 101 9.84 -6.45 22.39
#